data_AF-A0A0D8JDR1-F1
#
_entry.id   AF-A0A0D8JDR1-F1
#
_cell.length_a   1.000
_cell.length_b   1.000
_cell.length_c   1.000
_cell.angle_alpha   90.00
_cell.angle_beta   90.00
_cell.angle_gamma   90.00
#
_symmetry.space_group_name_H-M   'P 1'
#
loop_
_entity.id
_entity.type
_entity.pdbx_description
1 polymer ?
#
loop_
_entity_poly.entity_id
_entity_poly.type
_entity_poly.pdbx_seq_one_letter_code
_entity_poly.pdbx_strand_id
1 'polypeptide(L)'
;MNYRDLEAVRQIVNEATGLDISYAYEDLVFPEHGAFIIQFNEESTDKLHCYFHEDCIAKDAATIFANLKNETEKRKCELLREGAYNFEQVGDNIQIRFL
;
A
#
# COMPACT_ATOMS: atom_id res chain seq x y z
N MET A 1 3.00 -2.80 22.67
CA MET A 1 2.37 -1.99 21.61
C MET A 1 2.22 -2.89 20.40
N ASN A 2 0.99 -3.14 19.95
CA ASN A 2 0.72 -3.98 18.77
C ASN A 2 0.85 -3.07 17.54
N TYR A 3 1.98 -3.14 16.86
CA TYR A 3 2.44 -2.18 15.83
C TYR A 3 1.81 -2.46 14.45
N ARG A 4 0.51 -2.74 14.43
CA ARG A 4 -0.34 -2.64 13.23
C ARG A 4 -0.97 -1.26 13.25
N ASP A 5 -0.14 -0.22 13.23
CA ASP A 5 -0.59 1.16 13.18
C ASP A 5 -1.10 1.45 11.77
N LEU A 6 -2.30 0.93 11.49
CA LEU A 6 -3.08 1.20 10.30
C LEU A 6 -3.28 2.72 10.14
N GLU A 7 -3.35 3.42 11.26
CA GLU A 7 -3.33 4.89 11.32
C GLU A 7 -1.99 5.48 10.83
N ALA A 8 -0.85 4.87 11.18
CA ALA A 8 0.45 5.31 10.70
C ALA A 8 0.56 5.12 9.18
N VAL A 9 0.17 3.96 8.65
CA VAL A 9 0.18 3.73 7.19
C VAL A 9 -0.83 4.61 6.48
N ARG A 10 -2.03 4.79 7.03
CA ARG A 10 -3.00 5.74 6.50
C ARG A 10 -2.41 7.14 6.40
N GLN A 11 -1.72 7.59 7.43
CA GLN A 11 -1.09 8.91 7.42
C GLN A 11 0.04 8.98 6.39
N ILE A 12 0.90 7.96 6.29
CA ILE A 12 1.95 7.88 5.26
C ILE A 12 1.34 7.96 3.86
N VAL A 13 0.29 7.19 3.59
CA VAL A 13 -0.39 7.16 2.29
C VAL A 13 -1.01 8.52 1.97
N ASN A 14 -1.70 9.12 2.95
CA ASN A 14 -2.30 10.44 2.79
C ASN A 14 -1.24 11.53 2.56
N GLU A 15 -0.15 11.54 3.31
CA GLU A 15 0.94 12.51 3.13
C GLU A 15 1.72 12.29 1.82
N ALA A 16 1.92 11.03 1.42
CA ALA A 16 2.70 10.70 0.22
C ALA A 16 1.92 10.87 -1.09
N THR A 17 0.62 10.58 -1.08
CA THR A 17 -0.21 10.48 -2.30
C THR A 17 -1.45 11.35 -2.27
N GLY A 18 -1.86 11.84 -1.09
CA GLY A 18 -3.14 12.52 -0.91
C GLY A 18 -4.36 11.59 -0.92
N LEU A 19 -4.14 10.26 -1.01
CA LEU A 19 -5.22 9.28 -1.01
C LEU A 19 -5.59 8.88 0.43
N ASP A 20 -6.87 8.65 0.68
CA ASP A 20 -7.34 8.04 1.92
C ASP A 20 -7.33 6.52 1.83
N ILE A 21 -7.48 5.82 2.95
CA ILE A 21 -7.62 4.36 2.96
C ILE A 21 -9.11 4.01 2.84
N SER A 22 -9.48 3.32 1.75
CA SER A 22 -10.84 2.83 1.50
C SER A 22 -11.15 1.54 2.26
N TYR A 23 -10.23 0.56 2.23
CA TYR A 23 -10.39 -0.71 2.94
C TYR A 23 -9.10 -1.06 3.66
N ALA A 24 -9.22 -1.53 4.90
CA ALA A 24 -8.06 -1.94 5.67
C ALA A 24 -8.38 -3.24 6.40
N TYR A 25 -7.59 -4.26 6.09
CA TYR A 25 -7.52 -5.54 6.76
C TYR A 25 -6.41 -5.50 7.81
N GLU A 26 -6.31 -6.58 8.59
CA GLU A 26 -5.34 -6.72 9.67
C GLU A 26 -3.88 -6.50 9.24
N ASP A 27 -3.53 -6.95 8.04
CA ASP A 27 -2.18 -6.90 7.51
C ASP A 27 -2.15 -6.27 6.11
N LEU A 28 -3.27 -5.75 5.60
CA LEU A 28 -3.35 -5.33 4.21
C LEU A 28 -4.27 -4.11 4.04
N VAL A 29 -3.79 -3.09 3.34
CA VAL A 29 -4.41 -1.77 3.27
C VAL A 29 -4.60 -1.36 1.81
N PHE A 30 -5.82 -0.94 1.50
CA PHE A 30 -6.26 -0.44 0.20
C PHE A 30 -6.55 1.06 0.30
N PRO A 31 -5.72 1.90 -0.34
CA PRO A 31 -6.04 3.28 -0.63
C PRO A 31 -7.29 3.40 -1.51
N GLU A 32 -7.95 4.55 -1.38
CA GLU A 32 -8.96 5.05 -2.29
C GLU A 32 -8.39 5.10 -3.72
N HIS A 33 -9.24 4.84 -4.71
CA HIS A 33 -8.89 4.61 -6.12
C HIS A 33 -8.21 3.28 -6.48
N GLY A 34 -7.75 2.46 -5.52
CA GLY A 34 -7.15 1.16 -5.85
C GLY A 34 -5.91 1.29 -6.74
N ALA A 35 -5.12 2.36 -6.58
CA ALA A 35 -3.90 2.56 -7.36
C ALA A 35 -2.74 1.66 -6.90
N PHE A 36 -2.72 1.29 -5.61
CA PHE A 36 -1.72 0.43 -4.99
C PHE A 36 -2.31 -0.28 -3.76
N ILE A 37 -1.63 -1.28 -3.23
CA ILE A 37 -1.94 -1.97 -1.97
C ILE A 37 -0.69 -1.93 -1.10
N ILE A 38 -0.86 -1.73 0.20
CA ILE A 38 0.20 -1.90 1.17
C ILE A 38 -0.10 -3.13 2.02
N GLN A 39 0.81 -4.10 2.04
CA GLN A 39 0.76 -5.25 2.94
C GLN A 39 1.84 -5.07 4.01
N PHE A 40 1.47 -5.28 5.26
CA PHE A 40 2.41 -5.32 6.36
C PHE A 40 3.16 -6.66 6.34
N ASN A 41 4.26 -6.77 7.07
CA ASN A 41 4.93 -8.06 7.18
C ASN A 41 4.78 -8.57 8.61
N GLU A 42 4.10 -9.72 8.77
CA GLU A 42 3.89 -10.36 10.07
C GLU A 42 5.20 -10.70 10.80
N GLU A 43 6.28 -11.00 10.05
CA GLU A 43 7.60 -11.31 10.63
C GLU A 43 8.46 -10.07 10.90
N SER A 44 8.14 -8.93 10.29
CA SER A 44 8.95 -7.72 10.40
C SER A 44 8.06 -6.49 10.34
N THR A 45 7.73 -5.95 11.52
CA THR A 45 6.98 -4.69 11.68
C THR A 45 7.62 -3.50 10.97
N ASP A 46 8.92 -3.56 10.70
CA ASP A 46 9.67 -2.53 10.00
C ASP A 46 9.64 -2.70 8.47
N LYS A 47 8.94 -3.70 7.92
CA LYS A 47 8.85 -3.94 6.48
C LYS A 47 7.43 -3.83 5.98
N LEU A 48 7.26 -3.04 4.92
CA LEU A 48 6.00 -2.83 4.23
C LEU A 48 6.16 -3.22 2.78
N HIS A 49 5.25 -4.03 2.27
CA HIS A 49 5.21 -4.44 0.88
C HIS A 49 4.19 -3.59 0.14
N CYS A 50 4.60 -3.00 -0.98
CA CYS A 50 3.76 -2.16 -1.81
C CYS A 50 3.59 -2.81 -3.19
N TYR A 51 2.34 -3.00 -3.58
CA TYR A 51 1.94 -3.56 -4.88
C TYR A 51 1.18 -2.49 -5.65
N PHE A 52 1.57 -2.19 -6.88
CA PHE A 52 0.89 -1.18 -7.72
C PHE A 52 -0.13 -1.82 -8.64
N HIS A 53 -1.21 -1.13 -8.98
CA HIS A 53 -2.16 -1.69 -9.93
C HIS A 53 -1.49 -1.87 -11.31
N GLU A 54 -1.85 -2.91 -12.05
CA GLU A 54 -1.40 -3.10 -13.45
C GLU A 54 -1.64 -1.86 -14.32
N ASP A 55 -2.79 -1.22 -14.13
CA ASP A 55 -3.19 -0.01 -14.85
C ASP A 55 -2.49 1.26 -14.32
N CYS A 56 -1.75 1.15 -13.23
CA CYS A 56 -1.01 2.28 -12.68
C CYS A 56 0.20 2.59 -13.58
N ILE A 57 0.21 3.80 -14.17
CA ILE A 57 1.31 4.25 -15.01
C ILE A 57 2.61 4.19 -14.20
N ALA A 58 3.63 3.51 -14.71
CA ALA A 58 4.91 3.29 -14.03
C ALA A 58 5.56 4.59 -13.50
N LYS A 59 5.29 5.72 -14.15
CA LYS A 59 5.78 7.05 -13.77
C LYS A 59 5.10 7.55 -12.48
N ASP A 60 3.79 7.41 -12.38
CA ASP A 60 3.00 7.69 -11.18
C ASP A 60 3.35 6.71 -10.05
N ALA A 61 3.45 5.41 -10.36
CA ALA A 61 3.85 4.39 -9.39
C ALA A 61 5.23 4.66 -8.78
N ALA A 62 6.21 5.08 -9.59
CA ALA A 62 7.54 5.42 -9.11
C ALA A 62 7.53 6.66 -8.20
N THR A 63 6.75 7.69 -8.54
CA THR A 63 6.60 8.90 -7.70
C THR A 63 5.90 8.57 -6.39
N ILE A 64 4.80 7.84 -6.43
CA ILE A 64 4.08 7.38 -5.24
C ILE A 64 5.01 6.56 -4.35
N PHE A 65 5.72 5.57 -4.93
CA PHE A 65 6.65 4.74 -4.19
C PHE A 65 7.79 5.56 -3.56
N ALA A 66 8.35 6.52 -4.28
CA ALA A 66 9.40 7.39 -3.74
C ALA A 66 8.91 8.23 -2.56
N ASN A 67 7.69 8.77 -2.64
CA ASN A 67 7.08 9.53 -1.56
C ASN A 67 6.79 8.64 -0.34
N LEU A 68 6.13 7.49 -0.57
CA LEU A 68 5.85 6.51 0.48
C LEU A 68 7.14 6.06 1.16
N LYS A 69 8.19 5.75 0.37
CA LYS A 69 9.49 5.33 0.87
C LYS A 69 10.09 6.40 1.80
N ASN A 70 10.04 7.66 1.38
CA ASN A 70 10.58 8.77 2.17
C ASN A 70 9.84 8.92 3.52
N GLU A 71 8.51 8.78 3.53
CA GLU A 71 7.72 8.80 4.75
C GLU A 71 7.96 7.58 5.65
N THR A 72 8.12 6.38 5.06
CA THR A 72 8.46 5.17 5.82
C THR A 72 9.88 5.24 6.41
N GLU A 73 10.86 5.78 5.68
CA GLU A 73 12.24 5.93 6.16
C GLU A 73 12.32 6.85 7.38
N LYS A 74 11.52 7.94 7.41
CA LYS A 74 11.39 8.81 8.60
C LYS A 74 10.93 8.06 9.84
N ARG A 75 10.15 6.98 9.66
CA ARG A 75 9.61 6.13 10.73
C ARG A 75 10.41 4.86 10.96
N LYS A 76 11.62 4.76 10.36
CA LYS A 76 12.48 3.56 10.40
C LYS A 76 11.85 2.31 9.80
N CYS A 77 10.88 2.48 8.90
CA CYS A 77 10.28 1.40 8.13
C CYS A 77 10.91 1.34 6.73
N GLU A 78 11.06 0.13 6.21
CA GLU A 78 11.53 -0.18 4.87
C GLU A 78 10.35 -0.56 3.99
N LEU A 79 10.12 0.24 2.94
CA LEU A 79 9.09 -0.04 1.93
C LEU A 79 9.72 -0.81 0.77
N LEU A 80 9.18 -2.00 0.49
CA LEU A 80 9.59 -2.90 -0.58
C LEU A 80 8.54 -2.90 -1.67
N ARG A 81 8.96 -2.75 -2.93
CA ARG A 81 8.06 -2.88 -4.08
C ARG A 81 8.09 -4.33 -4.55
N GLU A 82 7.05 -5.09 -4.24
CA GLU A 82 6.98 -6.51 -4.61
C GLU A 82 6.51 -6.71 -6.05
N GLY A 83 5.66 -5.82 -6.58
CA GLY A 83 5.22 -5.97 -7.97
C GLY A 83 3.95 -5.21 -8.28
N ALA A 84 3.20 -5.78 -9.24
CA ALA A 84 1.89 -5.31 -9.60
C ALA A 84 0.81 -6.23 -9.01
N TYR A 85 -0.36 -5.67 -8.74
CA TYR A 85 -1.57 -6.44 -8.50
C TYR A 85 -2.62 -6.03 -9.52
N ASN A 86 -3.56 -6.93 -9.73
CA ASN A 86 -4.76 -6.66 -10.48
C ASN A 86 -5.95 -6.91 -9.55
N PHE A 87 -6.94 -6.02 -9.56
CA PHE A 87 -8.23 -6.33 -8.95
C PHE A 87 -9.33 -6.30 -10.01
N GLU A 88 -10.11 -7.36 -10.05
CA GLU A 88 -11.31 -7.43 -10.88
C GLU A 88 -12.54 -7.49 -9.99
N GLN A 89 -13.50 -6.62 -10.26
CA GLN A 89 -14.82 -6.73 -9.65
C GLN A 89 -15.65 -7.72 -10.47
N VAL A 90 -15.91 -8.90 -9.87
CA VAL A 90 -16.71 -9.95 -10.48
C VAL A 90 -18.06 -10.01 -9.76
N GLY A 91 -19.01 -9.23 -10.27
CA GLY A 91 -20.34 -9.05 -9.65
C GLY A 91 -20.24 -8.25 -8.36
N ASP A 92 -20.71 -8.82 -7.24
CA ASP A 92 -20.64 -8.21 -5.90
C ASP A 92 -19.31 -8.48 -5.18
N ASN A 93 -18.42 -9.30 -5.76
CA ASN A 93 -17.17 -9.70 -5.13
C ASN A 93 -15.98 -9.01 -5.81
N ILE A 94 -15.00 -8.61 -5.00
CA ILE A 94 -13.71 -8.10 -5.49
C ILE A 94 -12.71 -9.24 -5.43
N GLN A 95 -12.13 -9.60 -6.58
CA GLN A 95 -11.04 -10.56 -6.65
C GLN A 95 -9.73 -9.79 -6.82
N ILE A 96 -8.81 -9.96 -5.89
CA ILE A 96 -7.47 -9.39 -5.96
C ILE A 96 -6.50 -10.50 -6.34
N ARG A 97 -5.65 -10.25 -7.33
CA ARG A 97 -4.61 -11.16 -7.80
C ARG A 97 -3.27 -10.42 -7.82
N PHE A 98 -2.33 -10.89 -7.02
CA PHE A 98 -0.94 -10.43 -7.06
C PHE A 98 -0.23 -11.14 -8.22
N LEU A 99 0.52 -10.38 -9.04
CA LEU A 99 1.21 -10.86 -10.24
C LEU A 99 2.69 -11.15 -9.98
#